data_AF-A0A9D5IUJ7-F1
#
_entry.id   AF-A0A9D5IUJ7-F1
#
_cell.length_a   1.000
_cell.length_b   1.000
_cell.length_c   1.000
_cell.angle_alpha   90.00
_cell.angle_beta   90.00
_cell.angle_gamma   90.00
#
_symmetry.space_group_name_H-M   'P 1'
#
loop_
_entity.id
_entity.type
_entity.pdbx_description
1 polymer ?
#
loop_
_entity_poly.entity_id
_entity_poly.type
_entity_poly.pdbx_seq_one_letter_code
_entity_poly.pdbx_strand_id
1 'polypeptide(L)'
;MLTFLGFAMVITFMFLIMTKRLSALIALIIIPILFALFGGFAPKIGPMMLEGITKLAPTGVMLMFAILYFALMIDSGLFDPAVRKILKLVKGDPLKVSVGTAVLALVVSLDGDGATTYMICVAA
;
A
#
# COMPACT_ATOMS: atom_id res chain seq x y z
N MET A 1 30.37 2.93 8.56
CA MET A 1 30.08 1.48 8.70
C MET A 1 28.57 1.20 8.63
N LEU A 2 27.74 1.83 9.47
CA LEU A 2 26.28 1.61 9.45
C LEU A 2 25.58 2.08 8.16
N THR A 3 26.02 3.19 7.58
CA THR A 3 25.52 3.68 6.28
C THR A 3 25.76 2.69 5.15
N PHE A 4 26.95 2.08 5.10
CA PHE A 4 27.27 1.03 4.13
C PHE A 4 26.37 -0.19 4.30
N LEU A 5 26.15 -0.65 5.53
CA LEU A 5 25.21 -1.75 5.82
C LEU A 5 23.78 -1.40 5.39
N GLY A 6 23.34 -0.16 5.59
CA GLY A 6 22.02 0.31 5.14
C GLY A 6 21.86 0.25 3.62
N PHE A 7 22.81 0.79 2.86
CA PHE A 7 22.76 0.72 1.39
C PHE A 7 22.86 -0.72 0.89
N ALA A 8 23.75 -1.53 1.47
CA ALA A 8 23.89 -2.95 1.12
C ALA A 8 22.60 -3.74 1.42
N MET A 9 21.89 -3.43 2.51
CA MET A 9 20.59 -4.03 2.84
C MET A 9 19.55 -3.71 1.75
N VAL A 10 19.42 -2.44 1.35
CA VAL A 10 18.47 -2.01 0.32
C VAL A 10 18.78 -2.66 -1.03
N ILE A 11 20.06 -2.69 -1.42
CA ILE A 11 20.51 -3.31 -2.67
C ILE A 11 20.21 -4.81 -2.66
N THR A 12 20.51 -5.50 -1.56
CA THR A 12 20.25 -6.94 -1.42
C THR A 12 18.75 -7.24 -1.45
N PHE A 13 17.95 -6.42 -0.77
CA PHE A 13 16.49 -6.49 -0.80
C PHE A 13 15.92 -6.31 -2.20
N MET A 14 16.33 -5.27 -2.91
CA MET A 14 15.91 -5.03 -4.29
C MET A 14 16.35 -6.15 -5.23
N PHE A 15 17.61 -6.58 -5.13
CA PHE A 15 18.13 -7.66 -5.98
C PHE A 15 17.35 -8.96 -5.80
N LEU A 16 17.07 -9.38 -4.56
CA LEU A 16 16.37 -10.64 -4.27
C LEU A 16 14.89 -10.62 -4.73
N ILE A 17 14.23 -9.47 -4.65
CA ILE A 17 12.86 -9.29 -5.14
C ILE A 17 12.83 -9.25 -6.67
N MET A 18 13.71 -8.45 -7.29
CA MET A 18 13.75 -8.29 -8.75
C MET A 18 14.15 -9.58 -9.46
N THR A 19 15.03 -10.39 -8.85
CA THR A 19 15.39 -11.73 -9.36
C THR A 19 14.32 -12.79 -9.07
N LYS A 20 13.21 -12.43 -8.43
CA LYS A 20 12.09 -13.31 -8.06
C LYS A 20 12.51 -14.55 -7.26
N ARG A 21 13.64 -14.48 -6.57
CA ARG A 21 14.18 -15.59 -5.76
C ARG A 21 13.43 -15.73 -4.42
N LEU A 22 12.91 -14.62 -3.90
CA LEU A 22 12.11 -14.56 -2.70
C LEU A 22 10.81 -13.78 -2.96
N SER A 23 9.75 -14.14 -2.22
CA SER A 23 8.56 -13.28 -2.16
C SER A 23 8.88 -11.99 -1.42
N ALA A 24 8.20 -10.90 -1.76
CA ALA A 24 8.42 -9.60 -1.14
C ALA A 24 8.28 -9.64 0.39
N LEU A 25 7.25 -10.32 0.90
CA LEU A 25 7.02 -10.51 2.35
C LEU A 25 8.20 -11.21 3.04
N ILE A 26 8.70 -12.30 2.44
CA ILE A 26 9.83 -13.05 3.00
C ILE A 26 11.10 -12.19 2.99
N ALA A 27 11.36 -11.48 1.90
CA ALA A 27 12.50 -10.57 1.78
C ALA A 27 12.44 -9.44 2.83
N LEU A 28 11.24 -8.90 3.11
CA LEU A 28 11.03 -7.80 4.04
C LEU A 28 11.25 -8.20 5.50
N ILE A 29 11.12 -9.49 5.82
CA ILE A 29 11.40 -10.04 7.15
C ILE A 29 12.87 -10.47 7.26
N ILE A 30 13.34 -11.32 6.35
CA ILE A 30 14.65 -11.99 6.48
C ILE A 30 15.81 -11.00 6.36
N ILE A 31 15.72 -10.06 5.41
CA ILE A 31 16.88 -9.22 5.06
C ILE A 31 17.22 -8.23 6.19
N PRO A 32 16.26 -7.50 6.79
CA PRO A 32 16.56 -6.65 7.93
C PRO A 32 17.11 -7.45 9.13
N ILE A 33 16.62 -8.67 9.37
CA ILE A 33 17.11 -9.53 10.46
C ILE A 33 18.56 -9.94 10.20
N LEU A 34 18.90 -10.43 9.00
CA LEU A 34 20.27 -10.82 8.65
C LEU A 34 21.24 -9.65 8.81
N PHE A 35 20.89 -8.48 8.27
CA PHE A 35 21.74 -7.29 8.36
C PHE A 35 21.86 -6.74 9.80
N ALA A 36 20.81 -6.87 10.62
CA ALA A 36 20.87 -6.52 12.03
C ALA A 36 21.81 -7.46 12.81
N LEU A 37 21.80 -8.76 12.49
CA LEU A 37 22.75 -9.72 13.05
C LEU A 37 24.20 -9.40 12.64
N PHE A 38 24.45 -9.16 11.35
CA PHE A 38 25.78 -8.74 10.85
C PHE A 38 26.25 -7.41 11.43
N GLY A 39 25.33 -6.49 11.73
CA GLY A 39 25.62 -5.20 12.36
C GLY A 39 25.87 -5.28 13.88
N GLY A 40 25.76 -6.46 14.49
CA GLY A 40 25.93 -6.65 15.94
C GLY A 40 24.72 -6.21 16.79
N PHE A 41 23.55 -6.05 16.17
CA PHE A 41 22.32 -5.59 16.83
C PHE A 41 21.42 -6.73 17.35
N ALA A 42 21.91 -7.97 17.40
CA ALA A 42 21.13 -9.16 17.81
C ALA A 42 20.21 -8.97 19.04
N PRO A 43 20.68 -8.45 20.19
CA PRO A 43 19.80 -8.25 21.36
C PRO A 43 18.79 -7.10 21.21
N LYS A 44 19.01 -6.20 20.24
CA LYS A 44 18.16 -5.03 19.98
C LYS A 44 17.09 -5.29 18.92
N ILE A 45 17.13 -6.43 18.21
CA ILE A 45 16.16 -6.77 17.16
C ILE A 45 14.73 -6.76 17.71
N GLY A 46 14.48 -7.41 18.85
CA GLY A 46 13.14 -7.45 19.47
C GLY A 46 12.58 -6.05 19.78
N PRO A 47 13.30 -5.21 20.55
CA PRO A 47 12.90 -3.82 20.78
C PRO A 47 12.71 -3.00 19.50
N MET A 48 13.60 -3.14 18.51
CA MET A 48 13.47 -2.44 17.21
C MET A 48 12.23 -2.88 16.44
N MET A 49 11.88 -4.16 16.47
CA MET A 49 10.65 -4.67 15.86
C MET A 49 9.40 -4.11 16.54
N LEU A 50 9.37 -4.12 17.88
CA LEU A 50 8.28 -3.56 18.65
C LEU A 50 8.11 -2.06 18.38
N GLU A 51 9.21 -1.31 18.38
CA GLU A 51 9.20 0.12 18.05
C GLU A 51 8.68 0.35 16.62
N GLY A 52 9.07 -0.49 15.66
CA GLY A 52 8.55 -0.46 14.30
C GLY A 52 7.04 -0.68 14.25
N ILE A 53 6.53 -1.69 14.96
CA ILE A 53 5.09 -1.97 15.07
C ILE A 53 4.36 -0.79 15.71
N THR A 54 4.86 -0.25 16.82
CA THR A 54 4.24 0.89 17.51
C THR A 54 4.18 2.14 16.64
N LYS A 55 5.22 2.39 15.83
CA LYS A 55 5.22 3.51 14.86
C LYS A 55 4.25 3.29 13.70
N LEU A 56 4.07 2.06 13.25
CA LEU A 56 3.18 1.71 12.15
C LEU A 56 1.72 1.54 12.58
N ALA A 57 1.46 1.26 13.86
CA ALA A 57 0.13 0.95 14.37
C ALA A 57 -0.91 2.06 14.11
N PRO A 58 -0.62 3.36 14.34
CA PRO A 58 -1.57 4.44 14.03
C PRO A 58 -1.94 4.48 12.54
N THR A 59 -0.97 4.29 11.65
CA THR A 59 -1.21 4.22 10.20
C THR A 59 -2.07 3.02 9.84
N GLY A 60 -1.78 1.84 10.40
CA GLY A 60 -2.59 0.64 10.18
C GLY A 60 -4.05 0.81 10.63
N VAL A 61 -4.28 1.43 11.79
CA VAL A 61 -5.64 1.73 12.28
C VAL A 61 -6.35 2.73 11.37
N MET A 62 -5.65 3.78 10.92
CA MET A 62 -6.20 4.76 9.97
C MET A 62 -6.62 4.10 8.65
N LEU A 63 -5.79 3.24 8.08
CA LEU A 63 -6.10 2.50 6.86
C LEU A 63 -7.28 1.54 7.05
N MET A 64 -7.30 0.79 8.15
CA MET A 64 -8.41 -0.12 8.46
C MET A 64 -9.74 0.66 8.61
N PHE A 65 -9.71 1.81 9.27
CA PHE A 65 -10.85 2.70 9.35
C PHE A 65 -11.29 3.21 7.98
N ALA A 66 -10.35 3.68 7.14
CA ALA A 66 -10.64 4.16 5.79
C ALA A 66 -11.31 3.06 4.95
N ILE A 67 -10.74 1.85 4.92
CA ILE A 67 -11.28 0.70 4.19
C ILE A 67 -12.71 0.39 4.65
N LEU A 68 -12.97 0.31 5.96
CA LEU A 68 -14.32 0.03 6.49
C LEU A 68 -15.31 1.15 6.18
N TYR A 69 -14.87 2.41 6.28
CA TYR A 69 -15.69 3.58 5.97
C TYR A 69 -16.09 3.62 4.49
N PHE A 70 -15.13 3.41 3.58
CA PHE A 70 -15.39 3.36 2.15
C PHE A 70 -16.21 2.15 1.74
N ALA A 71 -16.03 1.00 2.40
CA ALA A 71 -16.90 -0.16 2.19
C ALA A 71 -18.37 0.18 2.49
N LEU A 72 -18.64 0.81 3.64
CA LEU A 72 -19.99 1.27 3.99
C LEU A 72 -20.54 2.33 3.01
N MET A 73 -19.69 3.21 2.49
CA MET A 73 -20.09 4.20 1.49
C MET A 73 -20.48 3.56 0.15
N ILE A 74 -19.76 2.52 -0.27
CA ILE A 74 -20.09 1.74 -1.47
C ILE A 74 -21.41 0.99 -1.24
N ASP A 75 -21.57 0.30 -0.11
CA ASP A 75 -22.78 -0.44 0.22
C ASP A 75 -24.03 0.46 0.32
N SER A 76 -23.85 1.73 0.73
CA SER A 76 -24.93 2.72 0.78
C SER A 76 -25.18 3.45 -0.55
N GLY A 77 -24.42 3.15 -1.60
CA GLY A 77 -24.59 3.75 -2.93
C GLY A 77 -24.15 5.20 -3.03
N LEU A 78 -23.29 5.69 -2.14
CA LEU A 78 -22.83 7.08 -2.14
C LEU A 78 -22.12 7.46 -3.45
N PHE A 79 -21.45 6.50 -4.08
CA PHE A 79 -20.71 6.70 -5.32
C PHE A 79 -21.58 6.63 -6.59
N ASP A 80 -22.81 6.10 -6.51
CA ASP A 80 -23.72 5.95 -7.65
C ASP A 80 -23.95 7.25 -8.45
N PRO A 81 -24.16 8.42 -7.83
CA PRO A 81 -24.37 9.66 -8.57
C PRO A 81 -23.13 10.10 -9.36
N ALA A 82 -21.94 9.85 -8.82
CA ALA A 82 -20.67 10.16 -9.48
C ALA A 82 -20.45 9.24 -10.68
N VAL A 83 -20.65 7.93 -10.51
CA VAL A 83 -20.57 6.93 -11.58
C VAL A 83 -21.56 7.25 -12.70
N ARG A 84 -22.81 7.59 -12.37
CA ARG A 84 -23.82 7.98 -13.38
C ARG A 84 -23.43 9.24 -14.16
N LYS A 85 -22.79 10.23 -13.53
CA LYS A 85 -22.26 11.42 -14.23
C LYS A 85 -21.16 11.04 -15.21
N ILE A 86 -20.24 10.17 -14.79
CA ILE A 86 -19.17 9.65 -15.64
C ILE A 86 -19.77 8.90 -16.83
N LEU A 87 -20.68 7.95 -16.61
CA LEU A 87 -21.34 7.19 -17.68
C LEU A 87 -22.05 8.08 -18.71
N LYS A 88 -22.70 9.16 -18.25
CA LYS A 88 -23.33 10.16 -19.14
C LYS A 88 -22.32 10.91 -20.02
N LEU A 89 -21.13 11.19 -19.51
CA LEU A 89 -20.05 11.87 -20.24
C LEU A 89 -19.37 10.92 -21.24
N VAL A 90 -19.26 9.65 -20.89
CA VAL A 90 -18.52 8.65 -21.66
C VAL A 90 -19.26 8.18 -22.90
N LYS A 91 -20.59 8.03 -22.85
CA LYS A 91 -21.44 7.63 -24.00
C LYS A 91 -20.91 6.40 -24.77
N GLY A 92 -20.29 5.44 -24.10
CA GLY A 92 -19.80 4.18 -24.70
C GLY A 92 -18.37 4.20 -25.24
N ASP A 93 -17.62 5.30 -25.09
CA ASP A 93 -16.22 5.38 -25.49
C ASP A 93 -15.30 4.78 -24.40
N PRO A 94 -14.61 3.65 -24.65
CA PRO A 94 -13.78 2.97 -23.65
C PRO A 94 -12.68 3.87 -23.07
N LEU A 95 -12.12 4.76 -23.89
CA LEU A 95 -11.05 5.67 -23.49
C LEU A 95 -11.54 6.66 -22.43
N LYS A 96 -12.76 7.17 -22.60
CA LYS A 96 -13.39 8.07 -21.61
C LYS A 96 -13.76 7.34 -20.33
N VAL A 97 -14.11 6.04 -20.40
CA VAL A 97 -14.36 5.23 -19.19
C VAL A 97 -13.08 5.18 -18.36
N SER A 98 -11.96 4.81 -18.97
CA SER A 98 -10.67 4.70 -18.27
C SER A 98 -10.24 6.02 -17.64
N VAL A 99 -10.41 7.14 -18.34
CA VAL A 99 -10.10 8.47 -17.79
C VAL A 99 -11.06 8.84 -16.65
N GLY A 100 -12.35 8.54 -16.80
CA GLY A 100 -13.35 8.79 -15.75
C GLY A 100 -13.06 7.99 -14.47
N THR A 101 -12.73 6.71 -14.59
CA THR A 101 -12.32 5.85 -13.47
C THR A 101 -11.02 6.35 -12.84
N ALA A 102 -10.03 6.76 -13.64
CA ALA A 102 -8.78 7.31 -13.11
C ALA A 102 -8.99 8.61 -12.32
N VAL A 103 -9.87 9.51 -12.80
CA VAL A 103 -10.21 10.73 -12.06
C VAL A 103 -10.94 10.41 -10.76
N LEU A 104 -11.89 9.48 -10.78
CA LEU A 104 -12.58 9.03 -9.56
C LEU A 104 -11.59 8.42 -8.56
N ALA A 105 -10.68 7.56 -9.04
CA ALA A 105 -9.60 6.98 -8.26
C ALA A 105 -8.74 8.06 -7.60
N LEU A 106 -8.31 9.07 -8.35
CA LEU A 106 -7.47 10.16 -7.83
C LEU A 106 -8.17 11.00 -6.76
N VAL A 107 -9.47 11.26 -6.93
CA VAL A 107 -10.24 12.05 -5.95
C VAL A 107 -10.41 11.28 -4.65
N VAL A 108 -10.59 9.96 -4.71
CA VAL A 108 -10.80 9.16 -3.50
C VAL A 108 -9.49 8.77 -2.83
N SER A 109 -8.43 8.54 -3.60
CA SER A 109 -7.10 8.17 -3.07
C SER A 109 -6.33 9.34 -2.47
N LEU A 110 -7.03 10.41 -2.06
CA LEU A 110 -6.42 11.58 -1.42
C LEU A 110 -5.81 11.24 -0.05
N ASP A 111 -6.26 10.13 0.56
CA ASP A 111 -5.68 9.50 1.75
C ASP A 111 -4.39 8.70 1.46
N GLY A 112 -4.06 8.49 0.18
CA GLY A 112 -2.88 7.77 -0.27
C GLY A 112 -2.95 6.26 -0.07
N ASP A 113 -4.13 5.71 0.27
CA ASP A 113 -4.32 4.28 0.42
C ASP A 113 -4.74 3.63 -0.90
N GLY A 114 -4.01 2.61 -1.34
CA GLY A 114 -4.35 1.86 -2.55
C GLY A 114 -5.54 0.90 -2.36
N ALA A 115 -5.84 0.50 -1.12
CA ALA A 115 -6.93 -0.44 -0.86
C ALA A 115 -8.31 0.19 -1.09
N THR A 116 -8.49 1.47 -0.72
CA THR A 116 -9.72 2.24 -1.00
C THR A 116 -9.91 2.47 -2.50
N THR A 117 -8.83 2.79 -3.23
CA THR A 117 -8.83 2.91 -4.69
C THR A 117 -9.31 1.63 -5.37
N TYR A 118 -8.75 0.50 -4.97
CA TYR A 118 -9.09 -0.81 -5.54
C TYR A 118 -10.56 -1.14 -5.30
N MET A 119 -11.05 -0.91 -4.08
CA MET A 119 -12.45 -1.17 -3.72
C MET A 119 -13.41 -0.40 -4.62
N ILE A 120 -13.14 0.88 -4.89
CA ILE A 120 -14.03 1.72 -5.69
C ILE A 120 -13.89 1.46 -7.19
N CYS A 121 -12.67 1.17 -7.67
CA CYS A 121 -12.47 0.98 -9.11
C CYS A 121 -12.88 -0.40 -9.63
N VAL A 122 -12.88 -1.41 -8.75
CA VAL A 122 -13.15 -2.80 -9.12
C VAL A 122 -14.49 -3.29 -8.58
N ALA A 123 -14.94 -2.82 -7.41
CA ALA A 123 -16.19 -3.29 -6.81
C ALA A 123 -17.40 -2.35 -7.05
N ALA A 124 -17.19 -1.07 -7.33
CA ALA A 124 -18.26 -0.13 -7.70
C ALA A 124 -18.54 -0.14 -9.22
#